data_AF-A0A8J7HZD8-F1
#
_entry.id   AF-A0A8J7HZD8-F1
#
_cell.length_a   1.000
_cell.length_b   1.000
_cell.length_c   1.000
_cell.angle_alpha   90.00
_cell.angle_beta   90.00
_cell.angle_gamma   90.00
#
_symmetry.space_group_name_H-M   'P 1'
#
loop_
_entity.id
_entity.type
_entity.pdbx_description
1 polymer ?
#
loop_
_entity_poly.entity_id
_entity_poly.type
_entity_poly.pdbx_seq_one_letter_code
_entity_poly.pdbx_strand_id
1 'polypeptide(L)' 'MLDFTWSGSDECDPASSSGWLKLKDENTLGGKIKLHGGDSSMFLARRA' A
#
# COMPACT_ATOMS: atom_id res chain seq x y z
N MET A 1 -2.71 -1.95 13.65
CA MET A 1 -1.93 -2.20 12.41
C MET A 1 -2.90 -2.87 11.48
N LEU A 2 -3.06 -2.35 10.27
CA LEU A 2 -4.01 -2.86 9.29
C LEU A 2 -3.20 -3.45 8.14
N ASP A 3 -3.31 -4.75 7.92
CA ASP A 3 -2.89 -5.37 6.68
C ASP A 3 -3.92 -5.09 5.59
N PHE A 4 -3.44 -4.84 4.38
CA PHE A 4 -4.30 -4.68 3.22
C PHE A 4 -3.71 -5.43 2.04
N THR A 5 -4.58 -5.91 1.18
CA THR A 5 -4.23 -6.46 -0.11
C THR A 5 -5.00 -5.68 -1.17
N TRP A 6 -4.38 -5.49 -2.32
CA TRP A 6 -5.01 -4.88 -3.47
C TRP A 6 -4.73 -5.73 -4.69
N SER A 7 -5.77 -5.97 -5.47
CA SER A 7 -5.70 -6.65 -6.75
C SER A 7 -6.25 -5.70 -7.81
N GLY A 8 -5.49 -5.50 -8.88
CA GLY A 8 -5.82 -4.62 -9.99
C GLY A 8 -5.26 -5.17 -11.30
N SER A 9 -5.36 -4.37 -12.35
CA SER A 9 -4.72 -4.67 -13.63
C SER A 9 -3.90 -3.46 -14.03
N ASP A 10 -2.62 -3.68 -14.30
CA ASP A 10 -1.71 -2.69 -14.86
C ASP A 10 -1.48 -3.08 -16.32
N GLU A 11 -1.93 -2.26 -17.26
CA GLU A 11 -1.79 -2.50 -18.72
C GLU A 11 -2.15 -3.92 -19.20
N CYS A 12 -3.26 -4.48 -18.71
CA CYS A 12 -3.73 -5.85 -19.01
C CYS A 12 -2.94 -6.99 -18.30
N ASP A 13 -1.87 -6.67 -17.59
CA ASP A 13 -1.20 -7.60 -16.67
C ASP A 13 -1.88 -7.59 -15.30
N PRO A 14 -2.05 -8.78 -14.67
CA PRO A 14 -2.59 -8.87 -13.32
C PRO A 14 -1.59 -8.29 -12.32
N ALA A 15 -1.92 -7.12 -11.78
CA ALA A 15 -1.16 -6.48 -10.73
C ALA A 15 -1.77 -6.84 -9.38
N SER A 16 -0.96 -7.33 -8.46
CA SER A 16 -1.35 -7.47 -7.07
C SER A 16 -0.36 -6.75 -6.17
N SER A 17 -0.83 -6.33 -5.01
CA SER A 17 0.05 -5.80 -3.98
C SER A 17 -0.48 -6.22 -2.62
N SER A 18 0.46 -6.31 -1.69
CA SER A 18 0.16 -6.51 -0.28
C SER A 18 0.89 -5.47 0.53
N GLY A 19 0.31 -5.06 1.63
CA GLY A 19 0.91 -4.02 2.44
C GLY A 19 0.35 -4.00 3.84
N TRP A 20 0.95 -3.15 4.65
CA TRP A 20 0.41 -2.82 5.96
C TRP A 20 0.46 -1.31 6.13
N LEU A 21 -0.49 -0.79 6.90
CA LEU A 21 -0.55 0.60 7.28
C LEU A 21 -0.84 0.73 8.77
N LYS A 22 -0.33 1.82 9.33
CA LYS A 22 -0.51 2.21 10.72
C LYS A 22 -0.80 3.71 10.75
N LEU A 23 -1.89 4.07 11.41
CA LEU A 23 -2.16 5.45 11.76
C LEU A 23 -1.02 5.96 12.63
N LYS A 24 -0.37 7.03 12.18
CA LYS A 24 0.59 7.78 12.98
C LYS A 24 -0.13 8.86 13.79
N ASP A 25 -1.08 9.54 13.16
CA ASP A 25 -1.86 10.65 13.71
C ASP A 25 -3.29 10.61 13.16
N GLU A 26 -4.18 11.47 13.66
CA GLU A 26 -5.59 11.54 13.20
C GLU A 26 -5.75 11.71 11.68
N ASN A 27 -4.79 12.40 11.04
CA ASN A 27 -4.82 12.67 9.60
C ASN A 27 -3.66 12.04 8.83
N THR A 28 -2.78 11.28 9.48
CA THR A 28 -1.54 10.77 8.86
C THR A 28 -1.46 9.26 9.03
N LEU A 29 -1.31 8.55 7.92
CA LEU A 29 -1.10 7.11 7.89
C LEU A 29 0.23 6.79 7.21
N GLY A 30 1.05 5.98 7.90
CA GLY A 30 2.30 5.46 7.37
C GLY A 30 2.13 3.98 7.05
N GLY A 31 2.72 3.53 5.95
CA GLY A 31 2.61 2.14 5.56
C GLY A 31 3.75 1.67 4.69
N LYS A 32 3.73 0.38 4.39
CA LYS A 32 4.59 -0.24 3.40
C LYS A 32 3.70 -0.96 2.41
N ILE A 33 3.92 -0.70 1.13
CA ILE A 33 3.32 -1.44 0.03
C ILE A 33 4.39 -2.30 -0.62
N LYS A 34 4.05 -3.55 -0.92
CA LYS A 34 4.88 -4.49 -1.65
C LYS A 34 4.15 -4.83 -2.94
N LEU A 35 4.74 -4.43 -4.05
CA LEU A 35 4.22 -4.72 -5.38
C LEU A 35 4.64 -6.13 -5.79
N HIS A 36 3.76 -6.80 -6.52
CA HIS A 36 4.07 -8.08 -7.15
C HIS A 36 5.13 -7.83 -8.22
N GLY A 37 6.38 -8.19 -7.92
CA GLY A 37 7.58 -7.74 -8.64
C GLY A 37 8.81 -7.61 -7.73
N GLY A 38 8.60 -7.61 -6.41
CA GLY A 38 9.66 -7.60 -5.41
C GLY A 38 9.95 -6.21 -4.85
N ASP A 39 9.55 -5.17 -5.55
CA ASP A 39 9.62 -3.80 -5.08
C ASP A 39 8.73 -3.57 -3.87
N SER A 40 9.32 -2.93 -2.86
CA SER A 40 8.59 -2.56 -1.67
C SER A 40 8.96 -1.15 -1.26
N SER A 41 7.95 -0.29 -1.18
CA SER A 41 8.10 1.13 -0.90
C SER A 41 7.39 1.49 0.38
N MET A 42 8.05 2.30 1.21
CA MET A 42 7.38 2.97 2.31
C MET A 42 6.62 4.18 1.78
N PHE A 43 5.39 4.37 2.23
CA PHE A 43 4.57 5.51 1.86
C PHE A 43 4.00 6.19 3.10
N LEU A 44 3.67 7.47 2.93
CA LEU A 44 3.05 8.30 3.95
C LEU A 44 1.89 9.03 3.29
N ALA A 45 0.67 8.70 3.69
CA ALA A 45 -0.53 9.33 3.17
C ALA A 45 -1.12 10.25 4.22
N ARG A 46 -1.71 11.34 3.75
CA ARG A 46 -2.47 12.29 4.57
C ARG A 46 -3.90 12.33 4.09
N ARG A 47 -4.84 12.54 5.00
CA ARG A 47 -6.24 12.80 4.64
C ARG A 47 -6.29 14.03 3.72
N ALA A 48 -6.91 13.88 2.54
CA ALA A 48 -7.16 14.96 1.58
C ALA A 48 -8.35 15.83 2.02
#